data_AF-A0A934GFP5-F1
#
_entry.id   AF-A0A934GFP5-F1
#
_cell.length_a   1.000
_cell.length_b   1.000
_cell.length_c   1.000
_cell.angle_alpha   90.00
_cell.angle_beta   90.00
_cell.angle_gamma   90.00
#
_symmetry.space_group_name_H-M   'P 1'
#
loop_
_entity.id
_entity.type
_entity.pdbx_description
1 polymer ?
#
loop_
_entity_poly.entity_id
_entity_poly.type
_entity_poly.pdbx_seq_one_letter_code
_entity_poly.pdbx_strand_id
1 'polypeptide(L)'
;MFWREHAPPATLVAAAGLPQLARRSIKGYEDTAVRLVQDPTELRCLRQTLAAREHLPLFDTPRFVRELESAFDIMWKRYLAGQPPQAFSVAEQTG
;
A
#
# COMPACT_ATOMS: atom_id res chain seq x y z
N MET A 1 0.50 5.97 23.05
CA MET A 1 1.84 5.60 22.54
C MET A 1 1.72 4.26 21.79
N PHE A 2 1.05 4.24 20.62
CA PHE A 2 0.61 2.99 19.96
C PHE A 2 0.92 2.95 18.44
N TRP A 3 1.89 3.77 17.98
CA TRP A 3 2.27 3.88 16.57
C TRP A 3 3.74 3.51 16.28
N ARG A 4 4.42 2.80 17.19
CA ARG A 4 5.71 2.17 16.88
C ARG A 4 5.51 0.66 16.90
N GLU A 5 5.23 0.04 15.76
CA GLU A 5 5.75 -1.30 15.39
C GLU A 5 5.23 -1.91 14.08
N HIS A 6 4.15 -1.41 13.46
CA HIS A 6 3.50 -2.19 12.37
C HIS A 6 3.11 -1.44 11.10
N ALA A 7 3.83 -0.39 10.69
CA ALA A 7 3.80 -0.01 9.27
C ALA A 7 4.94 -0.78 8.58
N PRO A 8 4.70 -1.99 8.01
CA PRO A 8 5.77 -2.66 7.31
C PRO A 8 6.18 -1.80 6.10
N PRO A 9 7.48 -1.66 5.79
CA PRO A 9 7.93 -1.10 4.50
C PRO A 9 7.32 -1.82 3.29
N ALA A 10 6.70 -2.99 3.53
CA ALA A 10 5.92 -3.77 2.61
C ALA A 10 4.65 -3.09 2.10
N THR A 11 4.07 -2.06 2.72
CA THR A 11 2.74 -1.59 2.26
C THR A 11 2.81 -0.98 0.86
N LEU A 12 3.77 -0.10 0.59
CA LEU A 12 3.91 0.51 -0.74
C LEU A 12 4.45 -0.51 -1.77
N VAL A 13 5.43 -1.32 -1.36
CA VAL A 13 6.05 -2.31 -2.22
C VAL A 13 5.08 -3.44 -2.58
N ALA A 14 4.22 -3.86 -1.65
CA ALA A 14 3.15 -4.81 -1.90
C ALA A 14 2.02 -4.20 -2.72
N ALA A 15 1.64 -2.94 -2.43
CA ALA A 15 0.64 -2.22 -3.22
C ALA A 15 1.13 -1.93 -4.65
N ALA A 16 2.45 -1.85 -4.86
CA ALA A 16 3.09 -1.83 -6.17
C ALA A 16 3.17 -3.21 -6.86
N GLY A 17 2.59 -4.26 -6.27
CA GLY A 17 2.57 -5.62 -6.81
C GLY A 17 3.88 -6.40 -6.63
N LEU A 18 4.80 -5.92 -5.79
CA LEU A 18 6.14 -6.50 -5.63
C LEU A 18 6.48 -6.91 -4.19
N PRO A 19 5.59 -7.59 -3.44
CA PRO A 19 5.80 -7.90 -2.02
C PRO A 19 7.09 -8.67 -1.74
N GLN A 20 7.58 -9.45 -2.71
CA GLN A 20 8.85 -10.17 -2.63
C GLN A 20 10.09 -9.27 -2.48
N LEU A 21 9.99 -7.99 -2.83
CA LEU A 21 11.09 -7.03 -2.65
C LEU A 21 11.10 -6.39 -1.25
N ALA A 22 10.04 -6.53 -0.47
CA ALA A 22 9.94 -6.00 0.89
C ALA A 22 10.64 -6.91 1.91
N ARG A 23 11.98 -6.91 1.91
CA ARG A 23 12.79 -7.74 2.81
C ARG A 23 12.77 -7.20 4.24
N ARG A 24 12.69 -8.13 5.20
CA ARG A 24 12.66 -7.84 6.65
C ARG A 24 14.03 -7.96 7.32
N SER A 25 15.09 -8.20 6.54
CA SER A 25 16.47 -8.32 7.03
C SER A 25 17.44 -7.69 6.05
N ILE A 26 18.55 -7.18 6.57
CA ILE A 26 19.64 -6.58 5.77
C ILE A 26 20.23 -7.64 4.84
N LYS A 27 20.53 -8.83 5.35
CA LYS A 27 21.05 -9.93 4.54
C LYS A 27 20.12 -10.29 3.37
N GLY A 28 18.81 -10.39 3.63
CA GLY A 28 17.84 -10.69 2.57
C GLY A 28 17.73 -9.57 1.53
N TYR A 29 17.92 -8.31 1.95
CA TYR A 29 18.01 -7.17 1.05
C TYR A 29 19.26 -7.24 0.16
N GLU A 30 20.44 -7.49 0.73
CA GLU A 30 21.71 -7.63 0.01
C GLU A 30 21.67 -8.78 -1.01
N ASP A 31 21.23 -9.97 -0.57
CA ASP A 31 21.11 -11.15 -1.45
C ASP A 31 20.17 -10.86 -2.63
N THR A 32 19.09 -10.10 -2.40
CA THR A 32 18.16 -9.68 -3.45
C THR A 32 18.81 -8.67 -4.40
N ALA A 33 19.54 -7.68 -3.87
CA ALA A 33 20.23 -6.69 -4.70
C ALA A 33 21.28 -7.34 -5.60
N VAL A 34 22.08 -8.26 -5.06
CA VAL A 34 23.08 -9.02 -5.83
C VAL A 34 22.41 -9.86 -6.92
N ARG A 35 21.33 -10.57 -6.58
CA ARG A 35 20.56 -11.37 -7.56
C ARG A 35 20.06 -10.51 -8.72
N LEU A 36 19.47 -9.35 -8.43
CA LEU A 36 18.92 -8.46 -9.45
C LEU A 36 19.99 -7.84 -10.36
N VAL A 37 21.21 -7.64 -9.85
CA VAL A 37 22.34 -7.20 -10.68
C VAL A 37 22.83 -8.32 -11.59
N GLN A 38 22.79 -9.57 -11.12
CA GLN A 38 23.23 -10.75 -11.87
C GLN A 38 22.22 -11.23 -12.91
N ASP A 39 20.93 -10.92 -12.74
CA ASP A 39 19.88 -11.25 -13.70
C ASP A 39 19.18 -9.98 -14.26
N PRO A 40 19.71 -9.42 -15.37
CA PRO A 40 19.08 -8.29 -16.06
C PRO A 40 17.67 -8.58 -16.59
N THR A 41 17.32 -9.84 -16.81
CA THR A 41 15.99 -10.23 -17.30
C THR A 41 14.97 -10.13 -16.18
N GLU A 42 15.29 -10.63 -14.98
CA GLU A 42 14.47 -10.43 -13.78
C GLU A 42 14.27 -8.92 -13.52
N LEU A 43 15.35 -8.13 -13.56
CA LEU A 43 15.27 -6.68 -13.36
C LEU A 43 14.38 -5.98 -14.38
N ARG A 44 14.45 -6.37 -15.66
CA ARG A 44 13.60 -5.82 -16.72
C ARG A 44 12.12 -6.17 -16.51
N CYS A 45 11.82 -7.40 -16.11
CA CYS A 45 10.45 -7.82 -15.79
C CYS A 45 9.86 -6.96 -14.65
N LEU A 46 10.62 -6.78 -13.56
CA LEU A 46 10.20 -5.93 -12.45
C LEU A 46 9.96 -4.47 -12.88
N ARG A 47 10.82 -3.93 -13.75
CA ARG A 47 10.64 -2.58 -14.32
C ARG A 47 9.39 -2.48 -15.18
N GLN A 48 9.03 -3.52 -15.93
CA GLN A 48 7.80 -3.56 -16.73
C GLN A 48 6.56 -3.56 -15.82
N THR A 49 6.57 -4.34 -14.75
CA THR A 49 5.49 -4.29 -13.73
C THR A 49 5.33 -2.88 -13.17
N LEU A 50 6.43 -2.19 -12.88
CA LEU A 50 6.40 -0.81 -12.39
C LEU A 50 5.98 0.22 -13.45
N ALA A 51 6.19 -0.04 -14.74
CA ALA A 51 5.75 0.86 -15.80
C ALA A 51 4.21 0.93 -15.86
N ALA A 52 3.54 -0.20 -15.62
CA ALA A 52 2.08 -0.28 -15.56
C ALA A 52 1.50 0.11 -14.18
N ARG A 53 2.31 0.67 -13.26
CA ARG A 53 1.89 0.95 -11.89
C ARG A 53 0.72 1.93 -11.79
N GLU A 54 0.56 2.82 -12.77
CA GLU A 54 -0.54 3.79 -12.81
C GLU A 54 -1.93 3.14 -12.83
N HIS A 55 -2.02 1.87 -13.22
CA HIS A 55 -3.24 1.07 -13.17
C HIS A 55 -3.46 0.36 -11.83
N LEU A 56 -2.48 0.39 -10.92
CA LEU A 56 -2.63 -0.22 -9.61
C LEU A 56 -3.52 0.65 -8.71
N PRO A 57 -4.35 0.02 -7.84
CA PRO A 57 -5.21 0.73 -6.89
C PRO A 57 -4.57 1.87 -6.13
N LEU A 58 -3.31 1.70 -5.76
CA LEU A 58 -2.52 2.70 -5.05
C LEU A 58 -2.41 4.06 -5.78
N PHE A 59 -2.45 4.06 -7.12
CA PHE A 59 -2.27 5.26 -7.94
C PHE A 59 -3.59 5.79 -8.52
N ASP A 60 -4.72 5.11 -8.24
CA ASP A 60 -6.06 5.58 -8.60
C ASP A 60 -6.52 6.67 -7.62
N THR A 61 -6.02 7.88 -7.86
CA THR A 61 -6.33 9.06 -7.03
C THR A 61 -7.83 9.33 -6.95
N PRO A 62 -8.62 9.28 -8.06
CA PRO A 62 -10.06 9.48 -7.99
C PRO A 62 -10.77 8.49 -7.06
N ARG A 63 -10.44 7.20 -7.12
CA ARG A 63 -11.01 6.20 -6.19
C ARG A 63 -10.60 6.47 -4.76
N PHE A 64 -9.32 6.75 -4.52
CA PHE A 64 -8.82 7.06 -3.17
C PHE A 64 -9.56 8.25 -2.54
N VAL A 65 -9.81 9.31 -3.32
CA VAL A 65 -10.57 10.48 -2.85
C VAL A 65 -12.00 10.08 -2.46
N ARG A 66 -12.70 9.29 -3.28
CA ARG A 66 -14.08 8.83 -2.96
C ARG A 66 -14.14 8.00 -1.68
N GLU A 67 -13.16 7.12 -1.48
CA GLU A 67 -13.07 6.31 -0.26
C GLU A 67 -12.79 7.18 0.97
N LEU A 68 -11.94 8.20 0.83
CA LEU A 68 -11.63 9.15 1.89
C LEU A 68 -12.83 10.03 2.26
N GLU A 69 -13.56 10.54 1.27
CA GLU A 69 -14.81 11.29 1.48
C GLU A 69 -15.85 10.44 2.21
N SER A 70 -16.01 9.18 1.81
CA SER A 70 -16.88 8.22 2.48
C SER A 70 -16.46 7.98 3.95
N ALA A 71 -15.15 7.94 4.22
CA ALA A 71 -14.64 7.84 5.59
C ALA A 71 -15.03 9.06 6.42
N PHE A 72 -14.88 10.27 5.87
CA PHE A 72 -15.26 11.50 6.55
C PHE A 72 -16.77 11.57 6.83
N ASP A 73 -17.60 11.13 5.90
CA ASP A 73 -19.05 11.05 6.12
C ASP A 73 -19.42 10.14 7.29
N ILE A 74 -18.77 8.98 7.41
CA ILE A 74 -18.98 8.06 8.53
C ILE A 74 -18.53 8.70 9.84
N MET A 75 -17.34 9.31 9.86
CA MET A 75 -16.79 10.00 11.03
C MET A 75 -17.70 11.15 11.48
N TRP A 76 -18.21 11.93 10.53
CA TRP A 76 -19.07 13.07 10.79
C TRP A 76 -20.43 12.65 11.35
N LYS A 77 -21.08 11.65 10.75
CA LYS A 77 -22.34 11.09 11.27
C LYS A 77 -22.18 10.55 12.69
N ARG A 78 -21.07 9.87 12.98
CA ARG A 78 -20.75 9.35 14.30
C ARG A 78 -20.58 10.46 15.33
N TYR A 79 -19.84 11.51 14.96
CA TYR A 79 -19.64 12.69 15.80
C TYR A 79 -20.97 13.38 16.12
N LEU A 80 -21.82 13.59 15.11
CA LEU A 80 -23.17 14.18 15.30
C LEU A 80 -24.07 13.32 16.20
N ALA A 81 -23.89 11.99 16.20
CA ALA A 81 -24.59 11.08 17.09
C ALA A 81 -24.04 11.06 18.54
N GLY A 82 -23.04 11.90 18.87
CA GLY A 82 -22.42 11.96 20.19
C GLY A 82 -21.61 10.72 20.57
N GLN A 83 -21.26 9.89 19.59
CA GLN A 83 -20.54 8.64 19.82
C GLN A 83 -19.02 8.88 19.90
N PRO A 84 -18.29 8.17 20.77
CA PRO A 84 -16.84 8.31 20.87
C PRO A 84 -16.13 7.76 19.63
N PRO A 85 -14.94 8.25 19.27
CA PRO A 85 -14.16 7.71 18.14
C PRO A 85 -13.98 6.18 18.23
N GLN A 86 -14.17 5.50 17.11
CA GLN A 86 -14.02 4.04 17.01
C GLN A 86 -13.39 3.69 15.66
N ALA A 87 -12.58 2.62 15.65
CA ALA A 87 -12.03 2.08 14.41
C ALA A 87 -13.16 1.55 13.51
N PHE A 88 -13.07 1.86 12.22
CA PHE A 88 -13.98 1.37 11.20
C PHE A 88 -13.21 1.14 9.89
N SER A 89 -13.86 0.51 8.93
CA SER A 89 -13.33 0.32 7.58
C SER A 89 -14.35 0.86 6.58
N VAL A 90 -13.84 1.51 5.53
CA VAL A 90 -14.65 1.86 4.36
C VAL A 90 -14.60 0.67 3.41
N ALA A 91 -15.75 0.19 2.95
CA ALA A 91 -15.79 -0.87 1.96
C ALA A 91 -15.21 -0.36 0.64
N GLU A 92 -14.26 -1.10 0.05
CA GLU A 92 -13.76 -0.81 -1.30
C GLU A 92 -14.94 -0.81 -2.28
N GLN A 93 -15.21 0.35 -2.88
CA GLN A 93 -16.22 0.47 -3.91
C GLN A 93 -15.61 -0.12 -5.19
N THR A 94 -15.90 -1.39 -5.47
CA THR A 94 -15.54 -2.00 -6.77
C THR A 94 -16.44 -1.39 -7.84
N GLY A 95 -15.91 -0.44 -8.59
CA GLY A 95 -16.60 0.25 -9.70
C GLY A 95 -15.61 0.63 -10.78
#